data_AF-A0A242K0L6-F1
#
_entry.id   AF-A0A242K0L6-F1
#
_cell.length_a   1.000
_cell.length_b   1.000
_cell.length_c   1.000
_cell.angle_alpha   90.00
_cell.angle_beta   90.00
_cell.angle_gamma   90.00
#
_symmetry.space_group_name_H-M   'P 1'
#
loop_
_entity.id
_entity.type
_entity.pdbx_description
1 polymer ?
#
loop_
_entity_poly.entity_id
_entity_poly.type
_entity_poly.pdbx_seq_one_letter_code
_entity_poly.pdbx_strand_id
1 'polypeptide(L)'
;MDNIKTSFEQYKRLLAIAEAGLYYAKDPFDQERYEEMKSISLSLLSQDQDEIKKKITFSLEKEEGYPTPKVDVRAYIKKEGKVLLIEDKQTKEWALPGGFAEIGRSPKENIQKEVKEETGLTVTVDRLLAVFDTDLRKDVPQVFQYYKLVFSCSVLDGSFIENIETSSSGFFSLEDLPRLSEKRTTEEQLMILERENLPYVE
;
A
#
# COMPACT_ATOMS: atom_id res chain seq x y z
N MET A 1 10.43 25.58 6.65
CA MET A 1 9.85 25.34 7.98
C MET A 1 10.16 23.91 8.32
N ASP A 2 10.91 23.68 9.39
CA ASP A 2 11.32 22.32 9.78
C ASP A 2 10.10 21.42 9.91
N ASN A 3 10.13 20.31 9.18
CA ASN A 3 9.05 19.34 9.10
C ASN A 3 9.01 18.60 10.44
N ILE A 4 8.26 19.14 11.42
CA ILE A 4 8.11 18.51 12.73
C ILE A 4 7.35 17.21 12.51
N LYS A 5 8.09 16.10 12.45
CA LYS A 5 7.53 14.74 12.38
C LYS A 5 6.54 14.55 13.51
N THR A 6 5.36 14.03 13.19
CA THR A 6 4.36 13.68 14.20
C THR A 6 4.94 12.63 15.18
N SER A 7 4.41 12.57 16.40
CA SER A 7 4.81 11.54 17.37
C SER A 7 4.67 10.13 16.80
N PHE A 8 3.62 9.88 16.01
CA PHE A 8 3.40 8.60 15.33
C PHE A 8 4.55 8.26 14.35
N GLU A 9 4.99 9.20 13.51
CA GLU A 9 6.13 8.99 12.61
C GLU A 9 7.43 8.75 13.34
N GLN A 10 7.65 9.44 14.46
CA GLN A 10 8.84 9.25 15.28
C GLN A 10 8.85 7.82 15.87
N TYR A 11 7.72 7.33 16.36
CA TYR A 11 7.61 5.97 16.90
C TYR A 11 7.79 4.91 15.81
N LYS A 12 7.22 5.12 14.62
CA LYS A 12 7.45 4.27 13.44
C LYS A 12 8.93 4.23 13.04
N ARG A 13 9.60 5.38 13.07
CA ARG A 13 11.04 5.45 12.78
C ARG A 13 11.89 4.76 13.84
N LEU A 14 11.55 4.90 15.12
CA LEU A 14 12.23 4.19 16.21
C LEU A 14 12.09 2.68 16.06
N LEU A 15 10.89 2.19 15.73
CA LEU A 15 10.66 0.78 15.44
C LEU A 15 11.56 0.28 14.30
N ALA A 16 11.62 1.00 13.17
CA ALA A 16 12.48 0.63 12.05
C ALA A 16 13.98 0.62 12.41
N ILE A 17 14.43 1.55 13.25
CA ILE A 17 15.82 1.58 13.74
C ILE A 17 16.10 0.37 14.64
N ALA A 18 15.15 0.02 15.54
CA ALA A 18 15.29 -1.14 16.41
C ALA A 18 15.38 -2.45 15.60
N GLU A 19 14.55 -2.61 14.57
CA GLU A 19 14.59 -3.81 13.71
C GLU A 19 15.87 -3.91 12.89
N ALA A 20 16.36 -2.79 12.35
CA ALA A 20 17.67 -2.75 11.70
C ALA A 20 18.81 -3.09 12.68
N GLY A 21 18.72 -2.61 13.92
CA GLY A 21 19.66 -2.96 15.00
C GLY A 21 19.67 -4.44 15.29
N LEU A 22 18.50 -5.06 15.50
CA LEU A 22 18.35 -6.50 15.73
C LEU A 22 18.90 -7.35 14.58
N TYR A 23 18.72 -6.88 13.33
CA TYR A 23 19.20 -7.60 12.16
C TYR A 23 20.73 -7.65 12.07
N TYR A 24 21.43 -6.55 12.43
CA TYR A 24 22.90 -6.48 12.29
C TYR A 24 23.67 -6.75 13.57
N ALA A 25 23.06 -6.58 14.75
CA ALA A 25 23.73 -6.73 16.03
C ALA A 25 24.18 -8.20 16.23
N LYS A 26 25.45 -8.35 16.61
CA LYS A 26 26.04 -9.64 16.98
C LYS A 26 26.32 -9.75 18.48
N ASP A 27 26.34 -8.61 19.17
CA ASP A 27 26.55 -8.55 20.61
C ASP A 27 25.21 -8.78 21.36
N PRO A 28 25.16 -9.70 22.34
CA PRO A 28 23.93 -10.00 23.07
C PRO A 28 23.34 -8.82 23.84
N PHE A 29 24.18 -7.90 24.35
CA PHE A 29 23.70 -6.74 25.10
C PHE A 29 23.08 -5.69 24.17
N ASP A 30 23.64 -5.51 22.97
CA ASP A 30 23.04 -4.66 21.95
C ASP A 30 21.72 -5.25 21.44
N GLN A 31 21.63 -6.58 21.27
CA GLN A 31 20.37 -7.24 20.93
C GLN A 31 19.28 -6.97 21.98
N GLU A 32 19.58 -7.14 23.27
CA GLU A 32 18.63 -6.85 24.37
C GLU A 32 18.15 -5.38 24.34
N ARG A 33 19.05 -4.41 24.10
CA ARG A 33 18.68 -2.99 23.97
C ARG A 33 17.77 -2.73 22.79
N TYR A 34 18.01 -3.37 21.64
CA TYR A 34 17.16 -3.21 20.47
C TYR A 34 15.79 -3.90 20.65
N GLU A 35 15.72 -5.02 21.38
CA GLU A 35 14.45 -5.65 21.78
C GLU A 35 13.63 -4.73 22.69
N GLU A 36 14.27 -4.08 23.67
CA GLU A 36 13.62 -3.09 24.54
C GLU A 36 13.10 -1.90 23.70
N MET A 37 13.93 -1.34 22.82
CA MET A 37 13.54 -0.23 21.93
C MET A 37 12.36 -0.61 21.02
N LYS A 38 12.37 -1.84 20.48
CA LYS A 38 11.25 -2.39 19.68
C LYS A 38 9.97 -2.47 20.52
N SER A 39 10.06 -2.99 21.75
CA SER A 39 8.92 -3.13 22.66
C SER A 39 8.28 -1.77 23.02
N ILE A 40 9.12 -0.77 23.35
CA ILE A 40 8.66 0.59 23.66
C ILE A 40 7.99 1.21 22.44
N SER A 41 8.61 1.10 21.26
CA SER A 41 8.08 1.67 20.02
C SER A 41 6.72 1.05 19.64
N LEU A 42 6.57 -0.27 19.81
CA LEU A 42 5.32 -0.98 19.58
C LEU A 42 4.21 -0.50 20.52
N SER A 43 4.50 -0.34 21.82
CA SER A 43 3.54 0.18 22.80
C SER A 43 3.07 1.60 22.43
N LEU A 44 4.00 2.47 22.03
CA LEU A 44 3.70 3.83 21.62
C LEU A 44 2.84 3.88 20.34
N LEU A 45 3.14 3.02 19.34
CA LEU A 45 2.36 2.91 18.11
C LEU A 45 0.96 2.33 18.34
N SER A 46 0.84 1.35 19.23
CA SER A 46 -0.44 0.73 19.57
C SER A 46 -1.27 1.55 20.56
N GLN A 47 -0.73 2.64 21.11
CA GLN A 47 -1.32 3.38 22.23
C GLN A 47 -1.69 2.45 23.38
N ASP A 48 -0.80 1.51 23.69
CA ASP A 48 -0.97 0.43 24.67
C ASP A 48 -2.24 -0.44 24.50
N GLN A 49 -2.81 -0.49 23.29
CA GLN A 49 -3.87 -1.44 22.95
C GLN A 49 -3.27 -2.79 22.54
N ASP A 50 -3.45 -3.80 23.39
CA ASP A 50 -2.89 -5.14 23.19
C ASP A 50 -3.28 -5.79 21.85
N GLU A 51 -4.51 -5.58 21.38
CA GLU A 51 -4.95 -6.12 20.09
C GLU A 51 -4.18 -5.51 18.91
N ILE A 52 -3.96 -4.19 18.94
CA ILE A 52 -3.20 -3.49 17.91
C ILE A 52 -1.74 -3.92 17.98
N LYS A 53 -1.17 -3.98 19.20
CA LYS A 53 0.21 -4.43 19.42
C LYS A 53 0.43 -5.82 18.85
N LYS A 54 -0.45 -6.79 19.15
CA LYS A 54 -0.39 -8.15 18.61
C LYS A 54 -0.45 -8.19 17.08
N LYS A 55 -1.34 -7.40 16.46
CA LYS A 55 -1.45 -7.32 15.00
C LYS A 55 -0.17 -6.78 14.34
N ILE A 56 0.42 -5.74 14.92
CA ILE A 56 1.67 -5.15 14.41
C ILE A 56 2.81 -6.14 14.60
N THR A 57 3.00 -6.69 15.81
CA THR A 57 4.06 -7.67 16.10
C THR A 57 3.98 -8.88 15.17
N PHE A 58 2.80 -9.47 15.01
CA PHE A 58 2.60 -10.61 14.11
C PHE A 58 2.96 -10.30 12.65
N SER A 59 2.76 -9.05 12.21
CA SER A 59 3.13 -8.63 10.86
C SER A 59 4.65 -8.48 10.69
N LEU A 60 5.36 -8.07 11.75
CA LEU A 60 6.82 -7.89 11.77
C LEU A 60 7.58 -9.20 11.89
N GLU A 61 7.11 -10.14 12.72
CA GLU A 61 7.75 -11.45 12.92
C GLU A 61 7.82 -12.30 11.64
N LYS A 62 7.01 -11.96 10.63
CA LYS A 62 7.02 -12.61 9.32
C LYS A 62 8.10 -12.06 8.37
N GLU A 63 8.81 -11.01 8.76
CA GLU A 63 9.85 -10.38 7.94
C GLU A 63 11.22 -10.68 8.53
N GLU A 64 11.99 -11.54 7.85
CA GLU A 64 13.42 -11.66 8.08
C GLU A 64 14.15 -10.65 7.19
N GLY A 65 15.01 -9.81 7.77
CA GLY A 65 15.84 -8.90 6.99
C GLY A 65 15.88 -7.47 7.53
N TYR A 66 16.55 -6.61 6.77
CA TYR A 66 16.54 -5.18 7.01
C TYR A 66 15.16 -4.59 6.66
N PRO A 67 14.56 -3.75 7.52
CA PRO A 67 13.25 -3.18 7.26
C PRO A 67 13.30 -2.20 6.08
N THR A 68 12.47 -2.43 5.07
CA THR A 68 12.29 -1.54 3.92
C THR A 68 10.83 -1.08 3.80
N PRO A 69 10.54 0.01 3.07
CA PRO A 69 9.20 0.22 2.54
C PRO A 69 8.72 -1.03 1.80
N LYS A 70 7.46 -1.41 2.03
CA LYS A 70 6.80 -2.48 1.29
C LYS A 70 6.41 -1.96 -0.10
N VAL A 71 6.11 -2.86 -1.03
CA VAL A 71 5.69 -2.50 -2.39
C VAL A 71 4.22 -2.85 -2.59
N ASP A 72 3.43 -1.86 -2.98
CA ASP A 72 2.03 -2.00 -3.41
C ASP A 72 1.96 -1.70 -4.91
N VAL A 73 1.23 -2.51 -5.68
CA VAL A 73 1.01 -2.28 -7.10
C VAL A 73 -0.46 -1.97 -7.36
N ARG A 74 -0.75 -1.02 -8.24
CA ARG A 74 -2.12 -0.62 -8.61
C ARG A 74 -2.28 -0.48 -10.11
N ALA A 75 -3.47 -0.81 -10.61
CA ALA A 75 -3.81 -0.72 -12.02
C ALA A 75 -4.72 0.48 -12.24
N TYR A 76 -4.27 1.40 -13.07
CA TYR A 76 -5.09 2.47 -13.61
C TYR A 76 -5.61 2.04 -14.99
N ILE A 77 -6.86 1.59 -15.02
CA ILE A 77 -7.55 1.15 -16.24
C ILE A 77 -8.61 2.18 -16.57
N LYS A 78 -8.54 2.77 -17.77
CA LYS A 78 -9.45 3.83 -18.21
C LYS A 78 -10.27 3.38 -19.41
N LYS A 79 -11.58 3.64 -19.39
CA LYS A 79 -12.51 3.41 -20.50
C LYS A 79 -13.48 4.57 -20.60
N GLU A 80 -13.58 5.19 -21.78
CA GLU A 80 -14.54 6.27 -22.06
C GLU A 80 -14.49 7.41 -21.02
N GLY A 81 -13.28 7.84 -20.64
CA GLY A 81 -13.09 8.92 -19.66
C GLY A 81 -13.28 8.51 -18.20
N LYS A 82 -13.62 7.25 -17.92
CA LYS A 82 -13.88 6.72 -16.57
C LYS A 82 -12.80 5.74 -16.13
N VAL A 83 -12.50 5.71 -14.83
CA VAL A 83 -11.51 4.81 -14.23
C VAL A 83 -12.18 3.59 -13.62
N LEU A 84 -11.59 2.41 -13.81
CA LEU A 84 -12.03 1.18 -13.15
C LEU A 84 -11.67 1.21 -11.66
N LEU A 85 -12.67 1.00 -10.82
CA LEU A 85 -12.50 0.77 -9.40
C LEU A 85 -13.16 -0.55 -9.00
N ILE A 86 -12.69 -1.13 -7.92
CA ILE A 86 -13.23 -2.34 -7.30
C ILE A 86 -13.74 -2.04 -5.89
N GLU A 87 -14.84 -2.69 -5.51
CA GLU A 87 -15.43 -2.59 -4.18
C GLU A 87 -14.93 -3.72 -3.29
N ASP A 88 -14.33 -3.36 -2.16
CA ASP A 88 -13.94 -4.30 -1.12
C ASP A 88 -15.18 -4.87 -0.43
N LYS A 89 -15.27 -6.20 -0.37
CA LYS A 89 -16.46 -6.90 0.10
C LYS A 89 -16.81 -6.61 1.55
N GLN A 90 -15.81 -6.32 2.40
CA GLN A 90 -15.99 -6.10 3.83
C GLN A 90 -16.25 -4.63 4.16
N THR A 91 -15.44 -3.74 3.60
CA THR A 91 -15.46 -2.31 3.93
C THR A 91 -16.46 -1.52 3.11
N LYS A 92 -16.88 -2.04 1.93
CA LYS A 92 -17.71 -1.33 0.95
C LYS A 92 -17.10 -0.04 0.43
N GLU A 93 -15.78 0.07 0.55
CA GLU A 93 -14.98 1.16 0.00
C GLU A 93 -14.38 0.72 -1.34
N TRP A 94 -14.08 1.71 -2.19
CA TRP A 94 -13.61 1.49 -3.55
C TRP A 94 -12.13 1.87 -3.71
N ALA A 95 -11.39 1.13 -4.54
CA ALA A 95 -9.99 1.42 -4.82
C ALA A 95 -9.61 1.00 -6.25
N LEU A 96 -8.44 1.46 -6.71
CA LEU A 96 -7.82 0.88 -7.90
C LEU A 96 -7.52 -0.61 -7.64
N PRO A 97 -7.76 -1.49 -8.63
CA PRO A 97 -7.36 -2.88 -8.55
C PRO A 97 -5.87 -3.00 -8.24
N GLY A 98 -5.49 -3.94 -7.38
CA GLY A 98 -4.12 -4.17 -6.98
C GLY A 98 -3.94 -4.52 -5.51
N GLY A 99 -2.71 -4.81 -5.16
CA GLY A 99 -2.36 -5.32 -3.84
C GLY A 99 -0.86 -5.32 -3.59
N PHE A 100 -0.43 -6.18 -2.68
CA PHE A 100 0.97 -6.34 -2.34
C PHE A 100 1.73 -6.96 -3.51
N ALA A 101 2.95 -6.49 -3.79
CA ALA A 101 3.82 -7.19 -4.73
C ALA A 101 4.33 -8.50 -4.11
N GLU A 102 4.01 -9.63 -4.74
CA GLU A 102 4.50 -10.95 -4.35
C GLU A 102 5.97 -11.15 -4.73
N ILE A 103 6.71 -11.79 -3.84
CA ILE A 103 8.09 -12.23 -4.08
C ILE A 103 8.11 -13.22 -5.24
N GLY A 104 9.11 -13.10 -6.11
CA GLY A 104 9.29 -13.98 -7.27
C GLY A 104 8.48 -13.59 -8.50
N ARG A 105 7.71 -12.48 -8.43
CA ARG A 105 7.02 -11.88 -9.58
C ARG A 105 7.58 -10.48 -9.85
N SER A 106 7.74 -10.13 -11.11
CA SER A 106 7.98 -8.75 -11.53
C SER A 106 6.80 -7.85 -11.17
N PRO A 107 6.97 -6.51 -11.11
CA PRO A 107 5.85 -5.60 -10.90
C PRO A 107 4.72 -5.75 -11.92
N LYS A 108 5.07 -6.06 -13.18
CA LYS A 108 4.08 -6.32 -14.26
C LYS A 108 3.29 -7.59 -14.01
N GLU A 109 3.95 -8.68 -13.62
CA GLU A 109 3.28 -9.95 -13.33
C GLU A 109 2.37 -9.84 -12.11
N ASN A 110 2.81 -9.10 -11.08
CA ASN A 110 1.97 -8.81 -9.92
C ASN A 110 0.69 -8.08 -10.33
N ILE A 111 0.79 -6.99 -11.10
CA ILE A 111 -0.43 -6.25 -11.44
C ILE A 111 -1.35 -7.02 -12.39
N GLN A 112 -0.81 -7.84 -13.30
CA GLN A 112 -1.63 -8.71 -14.15
C GLN A 112 -2.37 -9.76 -13.34
N LYS A 113 -1.73 -10.34 -12.32
CA LYS A 113 -2.35 -11.29 -11.39
C LYS A 113 -3.49 -10.62 -10.62
N GLU A 114 -3.21 -9.51 -9.95
CA GLU A 114 -4.18 -8.79 -9.12
C GLU A 114 -5.42 -8.40 -9.93
N VAL A 115 -5.23 -7.77 -11.10
CA VAL A 115 -6.35 -7.41 -11.98
C VAL A 115 -7.14 -8.65 -12.40
N LYS A 116 -6.47 -9.77 -12.70
CA LYS A 116 -7.16 -11.00 -13.10
C LYS A 116 -8.00 -11.58 -11.96
N GLU A 117 -7.48 -11.59 -10.74
CA GLU A 117 -8.13 -12.14 -9.56
C GLU A 117 -9.30 -11.27 -9.11
N GLU A 118 -9.08 -9.96 -8.99
CA GLU A 118 -10.07 -9.02 -8.47
C GLU A 118 -11.15 -8.68 -9.49
N THR A 119 -10.81 -8.60 -10.78
CA THR A 119 -11.73 -8.10 -11.81
C THR A 119 -12.09 -9.11 -12.90
N GLY A 120 -11.45 -10.29 -12.93
CA GLY A 120 -11.61 -11.26 -14.02
C GLY A 120 -11.00 -10.83 -15.36
N LEU A 121 -10.45 -9.61 -15.45
CA LEU A 121 -9.95 -9.03 -16.69
C LEU A 121 -8.54 -9.52 -16.99
N THR A 122 -8.25 -9.71 -18.27
CA THR A 122 -6.89 -9.90 -18.75
C THR A 122 -6.42 -8.59 -19.37
N VAL A 123 -5.26 -8.10 -18.94
CA VAL A 123 -4.74 -6.77 -19.32
C VAL A 123 -3.30 -6.80 -19.80
N THR A 124 -2.94 -5.82 -20.64
CA THR A 124 -1.54 -5.42 -20.83
C THR A 124 -1.12 -4.41 -19.76
N VAL A 125 0.17 -4.40 -19.42
CA VAL A 125 0.76 -3.39 -18.53
C VAL A 125 1.63 -2.46 -19.37
N ASP A 126 1.11 -1.27 -19.63
CA ASP A 126 1.60 -0.41 -20.69
C ASP A 126 2.76 0.47 -20.19
N ARG A 127 2.54 1.26 -19.13
CA ARG A 127 3.57 2.13 -18.53
C ARG A 127 3.38 2.30 -17.01
N LEU A 128 4.47 2.60 -16.32
CA LEU A 128 4.41 3.11 -14.94
C LEU A 128 3.95 4.57 -14.97
N LEU A 129 2.88 4.89 -14.25
CA LEU A 129 2.31 6.23 -14.16
C LEU A 129 2.77 6.98 -12.92
N ALA A 130 2.95 6.28 -11.81
CA ALA A 130 3.34 6.92 -10.57
C ALA A 130 4.04 5.97 -9.60
N VAL A 131 4.89 6.55 -8.74
CA VAL A 131 5.35 5.96 -7.48
C VAL A 131 4.96 6.94 -6.38
N PHE A 132 4.01 6.55 -5.54
CA PHE A 132 3.61 7.33 -4.37
C PHE A 132 4.20 6.74 -3.10
N ASP A 133 4.82 7.57 -2.26
CA ASP A 133 5.16 7.22 -0.89
C ASP A 133 3.98 7.47 0.07
N THR A 134 3.43 6.39 0.65
CA THR A 134 2.33 6.51 1.61
C THR A 134 2.70 7.28 2.88
N ASP A 135 3.99 7.39 3.23
CA ASP A 135 4.41 8.13 4.40
C ASP A 135 4.32 9.64 4.20
N LEU A 136 4.20 10.15 2.97
CA LEU A 136 3.97 11.59 2.73
C LEU A 136 2.53 12.02 3.08
N ARG A 137 1.59 11.07 3.13
CA ARG A 137 0.17 11.33 3.45
C ARG A 137 -0.09 11.27 4.95
N LYS A 138 0.20 12.38 5.64
CA LYS A 138 0.06 12.48 7.11
C LYS A 138 -1.39 12.45 7.58
N ASP A 139 -2.32 12.82 6.70
CA ASP A 139 -3.77 12.75 6.89
C ASP A 139 -4.31 11.30 6.84
N VAL A 140 -3.58 10.37 6.23
CA VAL A 140 -3.95 8.95 6.13
C VAL A 140 -2.84 8.08 6.76
N PRO A 141 -2.69 8.11 8.10
CA PRO A 141 -1.57 7.44 8.77
C PRO A 141 -1.61 5.91 8.59
N GLN A 142 -0.46 5.34 8.23
CA GLN A 142 -0.27 3.90 8.09
C GLN A 142 0.95 3.42 8.88
N VAL A 143 0.78 2.30 9.59
CA VAL A 143 1.85 1.68 10.39
C VAL A 143 3.04 1.29 9.51
N PHE A 144 2.76 0.69 8.35
CA PHE A 144 3.78 0.34 7.36
C PHE A 144 3.86 1.42 6.29
N GLN A 145 5.07 1.65 5.81
CA GLN A 145 5.32 2.50 4.64
C GLN A 145 5.26 1.64 3.37
N TYR A 146 4.61 2.17 2.34
CA TYR A 146 4.53 1.56 1.02
C TYR A 146 5.04 2.52 -0.05
N TYR A 147 5.84 1.99 -0.96
CA TYR A 147 5.98 2.56 -2.30
C TYR A 147 4.90 1.95 -3.19
N LYS A 148 3.95 2.79 -3.58
CA LYS A 148 2.79 2.43 -4.39
C LYS A 148 3.06 2.71 -5.85
N LEU A 149 3.31 1.66 -6.62
CA LEU A 149 3.57 1.71 -8.05
C LEU A 149 2.24 1.61 -8.79
N VAL A 150 1.85 2.65 -9.50
CA VAL A 150 0.62 2.67 -10.29
C VAL A 150 0.95 2.52 -11.77
N PHE A 151 0.38 1.50 -12.42
CA PHE A 151 0.60 1.22 -13.84
C PHE A 151 -0.66 1.51 -14.66
N SER A 152 -0.50 2.07 -15.86
CA SER A 152 -1.59 2.08 -16.82
C SER A 152 -1.74 0.70 -17.45
N CYS A 153 -2.98 0.24 -17.56
CA CYS A 153 -3.28 -1.05 -18.14
C CYS A 153 -4.41 -0.95 -19.17
N SER A 154 -4.29 -1.72 -20.26
CA SER A 154 -5.31 -1.82 -21.30
C SER A 154 -6.00 -3.19 -21.24
N VAL A 155 -7.33 -3.19 -21.32
CA VAL A 155 -8.13 -4.42 -21.27
C VAL A 155 -8.03 -5.15 -22.61
N LEU A 156 -7.66 -6.43 -22.55
CA LEU A 156 -7.65 -7.33 -23.70
C LEU A 156 -8.94 -8.14 -23.80
N ASP A 157 -9.37 -8.71 -22.67
CA ASP A 157 -10.54 -9.58 -22.59
C ASP A 157 -11.03 -9.71 -21.13
N GLY A 158 -12.19 -10.34 -20.97
CA GLY A 158 -12.76 -10.73 -19.69
C GLY A 158 -13.92 -9.84 -19.25
N SER A 159 -14.53 -10.27 -18.17
CA SER A 159 -15.59 -9.54 -17.49
C SER A 159 -15.51 -9.83 -15.99
N PHE A 160 -16.04 -8.92 -15.19
CA PHE A 160 -16.12 -9.10 -13.76
C PHE A 160 -16.93 -10.34 -13.38
N ILE A 161 -16.40 -11.09 -12.43
CA ILE A 161 -17.08 -12.16 -11.73
C ILE A 161 -16.85 -11.91 -10.24
N GLU A 162 -17.92 -11.82 -9.46
CA GLU A 162 -17.83 -11.62 -8.01
C GLU A 162 -16.94 -12.69 -7.38
N ASN A 163 -16.07 -12.28 -6.45
CA ASN A 163 -15.15 -13.19 -5.78
C ASN A 163 -15.14 -12.94 -4.25
N ILE A 164 -14.18 -13.54 -3.56
CA ILE A 164 -14.11 -13.50 -2.09
C ILE A 164 -13.64 -12.14 -1.56
N GLU A 165 -12.89 -11.39 -2.35
CA GLU A 165 -12.28 -10.10 -1.97
C GLU A 165 -13.08 -8.91 -2.50
N THR A 166 -13.56 -9.05 -3.74
CA THR A 166 -14.23 -8.00 -4.49
C THR A 166 -15.72 -8.32 -4.68
N SER A 167 -16.60 -7.45 -4.17
CA SER A 167 -18.05 -7.60 -4.36
C SER A 167 -18.57 -6.97 -5.65
N SER A 168 -17.85 -5.98 -6.21
CA SER A 168 -18.27 -5.29 -7.41
C SER A 168 -17.09 -4.62 -8.13
N SER A 169 -17.25 -4.34 -9.42
CA SER A 169 -16.34 -3.47 -10.17
C SER A 169 -17.15 -2.48 -11.01
N GLY A 170 -16.61 -1.29 -11.23
CA GLY A 170 -17.31 -0.23 -11.93
C GLY A 170 -16.37 0.81 -12.51
N PHE A 171 -16.80 1.44 -13.60
CA PHE A 171 -16.10 2.57 -14.20
C PHE A 171 -16.73 3.87 -13.73
N PHE A 172 -15.93 4.73 -13.08
CA PHE A 172 -16.39 5.97 -12.46
C PHE A 172 -15.72 7.19 -13.09
N SER A 173 -16.48 8.29 -13.19
CA SER A 173 -15.91 9.60 -13.52
C SER A 173 -15.17 10.13 -12.30
N LEU A 174 -14.12 10.93 -12.51
CA LEU A 174 -13.47 11.66 -11.41
C LEU A 174 -14.40 12.68 -10.74
N GLU A 175 -15.45 13.10 -11.43
CA GLU A 175 -16.47 14.03 -10.89
C GLU A 175 -17.56 13.32 -10.07
N ASP A 176 -17.64 11.99 -10.14
CA ASP A 176 -18.67 11.17 -9.49
C ASP A 176 -18.02 9.88 -8.96
N LEU A 177 -17.07 10.08 -8.04
CA LEU A 177 -16.34 8.98 -7.41
C LEU A 177 -17.16 8.37 -6.27
N PRO A 178 -17.11 7.04 -6.11
CA PRO A 178 -17.68 6.38 -4.96
C PRO A 178 -16.84 6.68 -3.71
N ARG A 179 -17.29 6.22 -2.54
CA ARG A 179 -16.48 6.31 -1.31
C ARG A 179 -15.20 5.50 -1.47
N LEU A 180 -14.07 6.19 -1.49
CA LEU A 180 -12.75 5.58 -1.69
C LEU A 180 -12.17 5.00 -0.40
N SER A 181 -11.38 3.93 -0.54
CA SER A 181 -10.51 3.44 0.53
C SER A 181 -9.21 4.24 0.52
N GLU A 182 -9.14 5.31 1.31
CA GLU A 182 -8.06 6.30 1.23
C GLU A 182 -6.65 5.73 1.48
N LYS A 183 -6.53 4.61 2.23
CA LYS A 183 -5.26 3.91 2.41
C LYS A 183 -4.74 3.26 1.12
N ARG A 184 -5.65 2.90 0.20
CA ARG A 184 -5.36 2.20 -1.05
C ARG A 184 -5.36 3.16 -2.24
N THR A 185 -6.29 4.11 -2.30
CA THR A 185 -6.48 5.04 -3.41
C THR A 185 -7.14 6.31 -2.91
N THR A 186 -6.57 7.47 -3.25
CA THR A 186 -7.15 8.78 -2.92
C THR A 186 -7.60 9.52 -4.17
N GLU A 187 -8.54 10.44 -4.02
CA GLU A 187 -9.02 11.27 -5.13
C GLU A 187 -7.90 12.09 -5.75
N GLU A 188 -7.03 12.68 -4.92
CA GLU A 188 -5.84 13.42 -5.35
C GLU A 188 -4.93 12.57 -6.25
N GLN A 189 -4.64 11.33 -5.86
CA GLN A 189 -3.85 10.41 -6.68
C GLN A 189 -4.52 10.15 -8.03
N LEU A 190 -5.84 9.95 -8.07
CA LEU A 190 -6.58 9.76 -9.32
C LEU A 190 -6.50 11.00 -10.22
N MET A 191 -6.58 12.21 -9.66
CA MET A 191 -6.40 13.46 -10.42
C MET A 191 -4.99 13.61 -10.98
N ILE A 192 -3.95 13.21 -10.23
CA ILE A 192 -2.56 13.22 -10.71
C ILE A 192 -2.41 12.25 -11.90
N LEU A 193 -2.92 11.03 -11.76
CA LEU A 193 -2.85 9.99 -12.79
C LEU A 193 -3.57 10.39 -14.09
N GLU A 194 -4.63 11.19 -13.98
CA GLU A 194 -5.40 11.69 -15.13
C GLU A 194 -4.64 12.74 -15.96
N ARG A 195 -3.80 13.55 -15.31
CA ARG A 195 -3.16 14.73 -15.92
C ARG A 195 -1.81 14.42 -16.58
N GLU A 196 -1.12 13.36 -16.18
CA GLU A 196 0.32 13.23 -16.43
C GLU A 196 0.73 12.30 -17.59
N ASN A 197 1.61 12.83 -18.45
CA ASN A 197 2.25 12.09 -19.54
C ASN A 197 3.60 11.46 -19.14
N LEU A 198 4.14 11.77 -17.96
CA LEU A 198 5.37 11.18 -17.41
C LEU A 198 5.09 10.54 -16.04
N PRO A 199 5.96 9.62 -15.56
CA PRO A 199 5.78 9.03 -14.24
C PRO A 199 5.88 10.11 -13.14
N TYR A 200 4.85 10.23 -12.31
CA TYR A 200 4.88 11.03 -11.08
C TYR A 200 5.68 10.28 -10.01
N VAL A 201 6.61 10.94 -9.32
CA VAL A 201 7.40 10.32 -8.25
C VAL A 201 7.49 11.30 -7.10
N GLU A 202 6.97 10.89 -5.94
CA GLU A 202 7.05 11.65 -4.69
C GLU A 202 7.19 10.70 -3.49
#